data_AF-A0A3P1XPS7-F1
#
_entry.id   AF-A0A3P1XPS7-F1
#
_cell.length_a   1.000
_cell.length_b   1.000
_cell.length_c   1.000
_cell.angle_alpha   90.00
_cell.angle_beta   90.00
_cell.angle_gamma   90.00
#
_symmetry.space_group_name_H-M   'P 1'
#
loop_
_entity.id
_entity.type
_entity.pdbx_description
1 polymer ?
#
loop_
_entity_poly.entity_id
_entity_poly.type
_entity_poly.pdbx_seq_one_letter_code
_entity_poly.pdbx_strand_id
1 'polypeptide(L)'
;MKFKELFKSRKDKSSANETDSSKEEKATQEVDLSGVKEPYKQVAESLLASLMELLAKLVALENEVFPRRKEKGIWQIYKEKYSEIITSICTEKLLNRGYAGSIRQPATYSYIYEQHKVLVTMKSDKKAIFEFYFERGISEKHQFTFLRDEEGWKIDVFKYGFQSETTWYIFNI
;
A
#
# COMPACT_ATOMS: atom_id res chain seq x y z
N MET A 1 1.88 -2.58 34.83
CA MET A 1 3.07 -3.44 34.70
C MET A 1 4.32 -2.61 34.92
N LYS A 2 5.16 -3.03 35.88
CA LYS A 2 6.50 -2.50 36.14
C LYS A 2 7.45 -2.93 35.03
N PHE A 3 8.37 -2.05 34.61
CA PHE A 3 9.81 -2.29 34.44
C PHE A 3 10.44 -1.03 33.79
N LYS A 4 10.47 0.06 34.55
CA LYS A 4 11.50 1.09 34.41
C LYS A 4 12.56 0.74 35.43
N GLU A 5 13.67 0.17 34.98
CA GLU A 5 15.00 0.26 35.58
C GLU A 5 15.90 -0.76 34.90
N LEU A 6 16.84 -0.27 34.10
CA LEU A 6 18.22 -0.75 33.98
C LEU A 6 18.94 0.21 33.04
N PHE A 7 20.23 0.41 33.31
CA PHE A 7 21.16 1.38 32.71
C PHE A 7 21.17 2.79 33.32
N LYS A 8 21.66 2.85 34.56
CA LYS A 8 22.60 3.92 34.96
C LYS A 8 23.99 3.31 35.08
N SER A 9 24.97 4.06 34.58
CA SER A 9 26.41 4.02 34.88
C SER A 9 27.32 3.47 33.76
N ARG A 10 27.78 4.39 32.91
CA ARG A 10 29.21 4.74 32.80
C ARG A 10 29.34 6.10 32.11
N LYS A 11 29.82 7.07 32.87
CA LYS A 11 30.23 8.39 32.39
C LYS A 11 31.75 8.39 32.46
N ASP A 12 32.42 8.48 31.32
CA ASP A 12 33.77 9.05 31.23
C ASP A 12 34.02 9.61 29.83
N LYS A 13 34.77 10.70 29.83
CA LYS A 13 34.88 11.80 28.86
C LYS A 13 35.62 11.43 27.56
N SER A 14 35.21 12.01 26.43
CA SER A 14 36.08 12.77 25.51
C SER A 14 35.28 13.38 24.34
N SER A 15 35.74 14.51 23.84
CA SER A 15 35.12 15.43 22.87
C SER A 15 34.85 14.85 21.48
N ALA A 16 33.75 15.25 20.84
CA ALA A 16 33.72 15.95 19.54
C ALA A 16 32.26 16.11 19.05
N ASN A 17 32.00 17.23 18.39
CA ASN A 17 30.82 17.62 17.59
C ASN A 17 29.78 16.53 17.27
N GLU A 18 28.51 16.83 17.55
CA GLU A 18 27.39 16.26 16.79
C GLU A 18 26.27 17.32 16.68
N THR A 19 26.23 17.96 15.52
CA THR A 19 25.00 18.50 14.95
C THR A 19 24.43 17.39 14.08
N ASP A 20 23.32 16.75 14.46
CA ASP A 20 22.41 16.09 13.52
C ASP A 20 21.10 15.73 14.24
N SER A 21 20.02 16.49 14.08
CA SER A 21 19.01 16.30 13.03
C SER A 21 18.39 14.88 13.04
N SER A 22 17.51 14.64 14.01
CA SER A 22 16.44 13.64 13.83
C SER A 22 15.29 14.31 13.10
N LYS A 23 15.45 14.54 11.79
CA LYS A 23 14.29 14.69 10.91
C LYS A 23 13.71 13.29 10.74
N GLU A 24 12.50 13.08 11.25
CA GLU A 24 11.64 12.04 10.69
C GLU A 24 11.49 12.35 9.20
N GLU A 25 12.23 11.64 8.35
CA GLU A 25 12.00 11.66 6.92
C GLU A 25 10.62 11.05 6.68
N LYS A 26 9.64 11.94 6.56
CA LYS A 26 8.32 11.59 6.05
C LYS A 26 8.52 10.86 4.73
N ALA A 27 7.88 9.70 4.62
CA ALA A 27 7.70 8.98 3.36
C ALA A 27 7.41 9.97 2.23
N THR A 28 8.30 10.04 1.24
CA THR A 28 8.12 10.95 0.12
C THR A 28 7.45 10.18 -1.00
N GLN A 29 6.17 10.48 -1.21
CA GLN A 29 5.39 10.01 -2.35
C GLN A 29 5.71 10.92 -3.55
N GLU A 30 6.31 10.37 -4.60
CA GLU A 30 6.47 11.06 -5.88
C GLU A 30 5.32 10.68 -6.82
N VAL A 31 4.47 11.64 -7.22
CA VAL A 31 3.33 11.38 -8.12
C VAL A 31 3.61 11.97 -9.50
N ASP A 32 3.57 11.13 -10.52
CA ASP A 32 3.71 11.49 -11.93
C ASP A 32 2.33 11.45 -12.62
N LEU A 33 1.82 12.63 -12.95
CA LEU A 33 0.55 12.83 -13.66
C LEU A 33 0.73 13.10 -15.16
N SER A 34 1.93 12.96 -15.72
CA SER A 34 2.20 13.21 -17.14
C SER A 34 1.37 12.31 -18.08
N GLY A 35 0.94 11.14 -17.60
CA GLY A 35 0.04 10.22 -18.30
C GLY A 35 -1.46 10.56 -18.20
N VAL A 36 -1.82 11.64 -17.52
CA VAL A 36 -3.21 12.07 -17.29
C VAL A 36 -3.56 13.26 -18.19
N LYS A 37 -4.65 13.15 -18.96
CA LYS A 37 -5.16 14.30 -19.71
C LYS A 37 -5.79 15.33 -18.77
N GLU A 38 -5.63 16.62 -19.11
CA GLU A 38 -6.07 17.76 -18.30
C GLU A 38 -7.49 17.65 -17.71
N PRO A 39 -8.53 17.27 -18.49
CA PRO A 39 -9.90 17.20 -17.95
C PRO A 39 -10.08 16.15 -16.85
N TYR A 40 -9.12 15.26 -16.66
CA TYR A 40 -9.22 14.12 -15.75
C TYR A 40 -8.28 14.21 -14.55
N LYS A 41 -7.45 15.26 -14.43
CA LYS A 41 -6.47 15.37 -13.33
C LYS A 41 -7.13 15.29 -11.95
N GLN A 42 -8.17 16.08 -11.72
CA GLN A 42 -8.87 16.09 -10.43
C GLN A 42 -9.50 14.72 -10.10
N VAL A 43 -10.02 14.01 -11.11
CA VAL A 43 -10.58 12.67 -10.93
C VAL A 43 -9.46 11.68 -10.60
N ALA A 44 -8.34 11.74 -11.31
CA ALA A 44 -7.19 10.88 -11.07
C ALA A 44 -6.61 11.06 -9.66
N GLU A 45 -6.50 12.30 -9.18
CA GLU A 45 -6.06 12.63 -7.82
C GLU A 45 -7.03 12.09 -6.75
N SER A 46 -8.34 12.26 -6.96
CA SER A 46 -9.37 11.73 -6.04
C SER A 46 -9.35 10.20 -5.98
N LEU A 47 -9.17 9.54 -7.12
CA LEU A 47 -9.02 8.09 -7.19
C LEU A 47 -7.74 7.61 -6.51
N LEU A 48 -6.62 8.33 -6.70
CA LEU A 48 -5.37 8.01 -6.01
C LEU A 48 -5.52 8.14 -4.49
N ALA A 49 -6.16 9.22 -4.00
CA ALA A 49 -6.42 9.40 -2.58
C ALA A 49 -7.29 8.26 -2.01
N SER A 50 -8.36 7.88 -2.73
CA SER A 50 -9.22 6.76 -2.34
C SER A 50 -8.46 5.42 -2.32
N LEU A 51 -7.56 5.20 -3.29
CA LEU A 51 -6.71 4.02 -3.33
C LEU A 51 -5.74 4.01 -2.14
N MET A 52 -5.09 5.12 -1.84
CA MET A 52 -4.18 5.22 -0.69
C MET A 52 -4.89 4.94 0.64
N GLU A 53 -6.12 5.44 0.81
CA GLU A 53 -6.94 5.15 2.00
C GLU A 53 -7.30 3.66 2.09
N LEU A 54 -7.68 3.04 0.97
CA LEU A 54 -7.92 1.60 0.90
C LEU A 54 -6.67 0.80 1.33
N LEU A 55 -5.52 1.10 0.72
CA LEU A 55 -4.26 0.40 1.01
C LEU A 55 -3.86 0.57 2.48
N ALA A 56 -4.07 1.77 3.05
CA ALA A 56 -3.83 2.03 4.47
C ALA A 56 -4.71 1.18 5.39
N LYS A 57 -6.01 1.02 5.08
CA LYS A 57 -6.91 0.14 5.83
C LYS A 57 -6.46 -1.33 5.78
N LEU A 58 -6.02 -1.79 4.61
CA LEU A 58 -5.50 -3.16 4.43
C LEU A 58 -4.20 -3.38 5.21
N VAL A 59 -3.28 -2.40 5.22
CA VAL A 59 -2.06 -2.47 6.04
C VAL A 59 -2.39 -2.52 7.54
N ALA A 60 -3.32 -1.69 8.00
CA ALA A 60 -3.74 -1.69 9.39
C ALA A 60 -4.34 -3.05 9.80
N LEU A 61 -5.18 -3.64 8.93
CA LEU A 61 -5.74 -4.96 9.15
C LEU A 61 -4.65 -6.06 9.20
N GLU A 62 -3.73 -6.09 8.24
CA GLU A 62 -2.65 -7.07 8.25
C GLU A 62 -1.77 -6.94 9.51
N ASN A 63 -1.46 -5.71 9.94
CA ASN A 63 -0.69 -5.47 11.16
C ASN A 63 -1.45 -5.88 12.44
N GLU A 64 -2.78 -5.72 12.48
CA GLU A 64 -3.63 -6.20 13.59
C GLU A 64 -3.61 -7.74 13.67
N VAL A 65 -3.70 -8.41 12.52
CA VAL A 65 -3.93 -9.86 12.42
C VAL A 65 -2.62 -10.65 12.46
N PHE A 66 -1.53 -10.15 11.86
CA PHE A 66 -0.28 -10.87 11.71
C PHE A 66 0.31 -11.42 13.03
N PRO A 67 0.35 -10.66 14.15
CA PRO A 67 0.84 -11.16 15.43
C PRO A 67 0.01 -12.34 15.95
N ARG A 68 -1.27 -12.37 15.58
CA ARG A 68 -2.29 -13.32 16.02
C ARG A 68 -2.51 -14.48 15.04
N ARG A 69 -1.75 -14.56 13.95
CA ARG A 69 -1.96 -15.50 12.82
C ARG A 69 -2.00 -17.00 13.18
N LYS A 70 -1.57 -17.37 14.39
CA LYS A 70 -1.60 -18.74 14.92
C LYS A 70 -2.85 -19.04 15.76
N GLU A 71 -3.64 -18.02 16.10
CA GLU A 71 -4.88 -18.17 16.86
C GLU A 71 -5.95 -18.89 16.02
N LYS A 72 -6.73 -19.75 16.67
CA LYS A 72 -7.82 -20.45 16.01
C LYS A 72 -8.88 -19.45 15.55
N GLY A 73 -9.28 -19.53 14.27
CA GLY A 73 -10.33 -18.67 13.69
C GLY A 73 -9.85 -17.30 13.20
N ILE A 74 -8.59 -16.92 13.43
CA ILE A 74 -8.07 -15.61 13.02
C ILE A 74 -8.12 -15.38 11.51
N TRP A 75 -7.94 -16.45 10.71
CA TRP A 75 -8.02 -16.39 9.25
C TRP A 75 -9.44 -16.11 8.74
N GLN A 76 -10.46 -16.60 9.44
CA GLN A 76 -11.85 -16.30 9.11
C GLN A 76 -12.16 -14.83 9.38
N ILE A 77 -11.76 -14.34 10.56
CA ILE A 77 -11.90 -12.93 10.94
C ILE A 77 -11.15 -12.02 9.96
N TYR A 78 -9.92 -12.39 9.58
CA TYR A 78 -9.13 -11.66 8.61
C TYR A 78 -9.87 -11.56 7.28
N LYS A 79 -10.36 -12.68 6.76
CA LYS A 79 -11.07 -12.72 5.48
C LYS A 79 -12.37 -11.91 5.50
N GLU A 80 -13.14 -11.97 6.58
CA GLU A 80 -14.38 -11.19 6.77
C GLU A 80 -14.09 -9.69 6.77
N LYS A 81 -13.17 -9.23 7.64
CA LYS A 81 -12.76 -7.82 7.69
C LYS A 81 -12.17 -7.33 6.37
N TYR A 82 -11.36 -8.17 5.71
CA TYR A 82 -10.80 -7.83 4.39
C TYR A 82 -11.91 -7.64 3.36
N SER A 83 -12.90 -8.54 3.35
CA SER A 83 -14.07 -8.44 2.46
C SER A 83 -14.84 -7.15 2.68
N GLU A 84 -15.11 -6.76 3.93
CA GLU A 84 -15.80 -5.50 4.26
C GLU A 84 -15.07 -4.28 3.70
N ILE A 85 -13.74 -4.30 3.70
CA ILE A 85 -12.91 -3.21 3.17
C ILE A 85 -13.00 -3.13 1.64
N ILE A 86 -12.96 -4.27 0.93
CA ILE A 86 -12.77 -4.27 -0.54
C ILE A 86 -14.07 -4.36 -1.34
N THR A 87 -15.18 -4.84 -0.78
CA THR A 87 -16.38 -5.25 -1.56
C THR A 87 -17.02 -4.10 -2.32
N SER A 88 -17.08 -2.90 -1.75
CA SER A 88 -17.66 -1.73 -2.43
C SER A 88 -16.71 -1.08 -3.45
N ILE A 89 -15.41 -1.40 -3.39
CA ILE A 89 -14.36 -0.73 -4.15
C ILE A 89 -13.86 -1.60 -5.32
N CYS A 90 -14.04 -2.91 -5.26
CA CYS A 90 -13.59 -3.85 -6.29
C CYS A 90 -14.74 -4.37 -7.14
N THR A 91 -14.46 -4.69 -8.41
CA THR A 91 -15.41 -5.40 -9.26
C THR A 91 -15.55 -6.85 -8.80
N GLU A 92 -16.71 -7.46 -9.03
CA GLU A 92 -16.91 -8.89 -8.76
C GLU A 92 -15.87 -9.76 -9.48
N LYS A 93 -15.47 -9.36 -10.69
CA LYS A 93 -14.41 -10.02 -11.45
C LYS A 93 -13.09 -10.08 -10.67
N LEU A 94 -12.70 -9.02 -9.96
CA LEU A 94 -11.50 -9.04 -9.12
C LEU A 94 -11.72 -9.88 -7.87
N LEU A 95 -12.86 -9.70 -7.18
CA LEU A 95 -13.20 -10.44 -5.97
C LEU A 95 -13.23 -11.97 -6.19
N ASN A 96 -13.75 -12.41 -7.34
CA ASN A 96 -13.87 -13.82 -7.71
C ASN A 96 -12.53 -14.51 -7.98
N ARG A 97 -11.42 -13.76 -8.11
CA ARG A 97 -10.07 -14.36 -8.13
C ARG A 97 -9.60 -14.83 -6.75
N GLY A 98 -10.26 -14.37 -5.71
CA GLY A 98 -9.87 -14.57 -4.32
C GLY A 98 -9.15 -13.35 -3.75
N TYR A 99 -9.13 -13.31 -2.42
CA TYR A 99 -8.51 -12.27 -1.61
C TYR A 99 -8.17 -12.84 -0.23
N ALA A 100 -7.35 -12.11 0.54
CA ALA A 100 -6.97 -12.49 1.91
C ALA A 100 -6.37 -13.91 2.05
N GLY A 101 -5.72 -14.42 1.00
CA GLY A 101 -5.09 -15.75 1.00
C GLY A 101 -3.74 -15.82 1.72
N SER A 102 -3.19 -14.67 2.09
CA SER A 102 -1.94 -14.55 2.84
C SER A 102 -1.93 -13.29 3.68
N ILE A 103 -1.01 -13.24 4.65
CA ILE A 103 -0.71 -12.04 5.45
C ILE A 103 0.81 -11.87 5.38
N ARG A 104 1.29 -10.73 4.88
CA ARG A 104 2.74 -10.47 4.74
C ARG A 104 3.30 -9.79 5.99
N GLN A 105 4.62 -9.92 6.18
CA GLN A 105 5.39 -9.08 7.11
C GLN A 105 6.67 -8.61 6.40
N PRO A 106 6.92 -7.28 6.28
CA PRO A 106 5.96 -6.19 6.45
C PRO A 106 4.65 -6.38 5.68
N ALA A 107 3.59 -5.68 6.09
CA ALA A 107 2.28 -5.78 5.43
C ALA A 107 2.38 -5.55 3.91
N THR A 108 1.50 -6.16 3.14
CA THR A 108 1.54 -6.22 1.66
C THR A 108 1.71 -4.83 1.04
N TYR A 109 0.99 -3.83 1.56
CA TYR A 109 1.01 -2.46 1.04
C TYR A 109 1.75 -1.46 1.92
N SER A 110 2.60 -1.93 2.83
CA SER A 110 3.33 -1.04 3.78
C SER A 110 4.21 0.01 3.10
N TYR A 111 4.61 -0.22 1.84
CA TYR A 111 5.37 0.72 1.02
C TYR A 111 4.70 2.10 0.85
N ILE A 112 3.39 2.23 1.08
CA ILE A 112 2.70 3.53 1.06
C ILE A 112 3.20 4.49 2.16
N TYR A 113 3.85 3.94 3.20
CA TYR A 113 4.48 4.69 4.29
C TYR A 113 6.01 4.79 4.13
N GLU A 114 6.54 4.40 2.98
CA GLU A 114 7.96 4.48 2.63
C GLU A 114 8.12 5.32 1.36
N GLN A 115 9.36 5.53 0.92
CA GLN A 115 9.61 6.20 -0.36
C GLN A 115 9.06 5.33 -1.50
N HIS A 116 8.18 5.93 -2.32
CA HIS A 116 7.61 5.26 -3.47
C HIS A 116 7.23 6.28 -4.55
N LYS A 117 7.22 5.81 -5.80
CA LYS A 117 6.74 6.57 -6.95
C LYS A 117 5.41 6.02 -7.42
N VAL A 118 4.50 6.89 -7.85
CA VAL A 118 3.23 6.54 -8.47
C VAL A 118 3.16 7.14 -9.86
N LEU A 119 3.10 6.30 -10.90
CA LEU A 119 2.75 6.72 -12.25
C LEU A 119 1.25 6.60 -12.45
N VAL A 120 0.62 7.68 -12.91
CA VAL A 120 -0.81 7.74 -13.16
C VAL A 120 -1.08 7.88 -14.65
N THR A 121 -1.90 6.98 -15.19
CA THR A 121 -2.36 7.05 -16.58
C THR A 121 -3.88 7.13 -16.64
N MET A 122 -4.40 8.19 -17.26
CA MET A 122 -5.84 8.38 -17.46
C MET A 122 -6.11 9.19 -18.74
N LYS A 123 -6.58 8.50 -19.78
CA LYS A 123 -6.79 9.06 -21.14
C LYS A 123 -8.27 9.35 -21.46
N SER A 124 -9.18 8.82 -20.63
CA SER A 124 -10.63 8.98 -20.71
C SER A 124 -11.23 8.85 -19.31
N ASP A 125 -12.51 9.12 -19.19
CA ASP A 125 -13.31 8.94 -17.98
C ASP A 125 -13.78 7.50 -17.74
N LYS A 126 -13.22 6.52 -18.46
CA LYS A 126 -13.61 5.09 -18.37
C LYS A 126 -12.57 4.22 -17.67
N LYS A 127 -11.31 4.66 -17.62
CA LYS A 127 -10.19 3.87 -17.12
C LYS A 127 -9.10 4.75 -16.51
N ALA A 128 -8.66 4.39 -15.32
CA ALA A 128 -7.46 4.93 -14.68
C ALA A 128 -6.53 3.79 -14.29
N ILE A 129 -5.21 4.02 -14.38
CA ILE A 129 -4.18 3.06 -14.00
C ILE A 129 -3.21 3.76 -13.05
N PHE A 130 -2.94 3.12 -11.91
CA PHE A 130 -1.97 3.55 -10.92
C PHE A 130 -0.87 2.50 -10.81
N GLU A 131 0.37 2.88 -11.09
CA GLU A 131 1.54 2.03 -10.97
C GLU A 131 2.45 2.53 -9.85
N PHE A 132 2.59 1.72 -8.81
CA PHE A 132 3.48 1.98 -7.69
C PHE A 132 4.82 1.31 -7.94
N TYR A 133 5.89 2.04 -7.68
CA TYR A 133 7.28 1.59 -7.76
C TYR A 133 7.93 1.82 -6.40
N PHE A 134 8.45 0.77 -5.78
CA PHE A 134 8.97 0.81 -4.42
C PHE A 134 10.09 -0.22 -4.22
N GLU A 135 10.85 -0.05 -3.15
CA GLU A 135 11.95 -0.94 -2.75
C GLU A 135 11.58 -1.69 -1.48
N ARG A 136 11.72 -3.02 -1.49
CA ARG A 136 11.50 -3.86 -0.30
C ARG A 136 12.47 -5.03 -0.29
N GLY A 137 13.75 -4.73 -0.12
CA GLY A 137 14.86 -5.67 -0.32
C GLY A 137 15.16 -5.96 -1.79
N ILE A 138 14.15 -5.80 -2.67
CA ILE A 138 14.24 -5.80 -4.13
C ILE A 138 13.30 -4.73 -4.69
N SER A 139 13.57 -4.28 -5.92
CA SER A 139 12.75 -3.30 -6.63
C SER A 139 11.46 -3.94 -7.15
N GLU A 140 10.34 -3.66 -6.51
CA GLU A 140 9.02 -4.20 -6.84
C GLU A 140 8.14 -3.12 -7.50
N LYS A 141 7.06 -3.58 -8.17
CA LYS A 141 6.03 -2.71 -8.73
C LYS A 141 4.64 -3.33 -8.60
N HIS A 142 3.64 -2.48 -8.36
CA HIS A 142 2.23 -2.84 -8.25
C HIS A 142 1.39 -2.00 -9.22
N GLN A 143 0.38 -2.58 -9.86
CA GLN A 143 -0.50 -1.89 -10.79
C GLN A 143 -1.97 -2.11 -10.43
N PHE A 144 -2.71 -1.03 -10.18
CA PHE A 144 -4.15 -1.04 -9.97
C PHE A 144 -4.84 -0.41 -11.18
N THR A 145 -5.76 -1.16 -11.80
CA THR A 145 -6.61 -0.65 -12.88
C THR A 145 -8.01 -0.41 -12.35
N PHE A 146 -8.45 0.84 -12.46
CA PHE A 146 -9.83 1.24 -12.21
C PHE A 146 -10.61 1.27 -13.52
N LEU A 147 -11.86 0.83 -13.47
CA LEU A 147 -12.85 1.00 -14.53
C LEU A 147 -14.03 1.80 -13.97
N ARG A 148 -14.64 2.61 -14.84
CA ARG A 148 -15.89 3.30 -14.52
C ARG A 148 -17.06 2.58 -15.18
N ASP A 149 -18.06 2.25 -14.38
CA ASP A 149 -19.36 1.75 -14.82
C ASP A 149 -20.50 2.65 -14.28
N GLU A 150 -21.73 2.16 -14.32
CA GLU A 150 -22.93 2.86 -13.84
C GLU A 150 -22.92 3.06 -12.31
N GLU A 151 -22.24 2.19 -11.56
CA GLU A 151 -22.13 2.26 -10.10
C GLU A 151 -20.96 3.13 -9.64
N GLY A 152 -20.06 3.49 -10.56
CA GLY A 152 -18.96 4.41 -10.33
C GLY A 152 -17.61 3.79 -10.67
N TRP A 153 -16.58 4.22 -9.95
CA TRP A 153 -15.21 3.74 -10.17
C TRP A 153 -14.90 2.56 -9.26
N LYS A 154 -14.46 1.44 -9.84
CA LYS A 154 -14.03 0.25 -9.10
C LYS A 154 -12.71 -0.29 -9.61
N ILE A 155 -11.95 -0.94 -8.73
CA ILE A 155 -10.72 -1.67 -9.07
C ILE A 155 -11.11 -2.98 -9.76
N ASP A 156 -10.67 -3.15 -11.00
CA ASP A 156 -10.97 -4.33 -11.82
C ASP A 156 -9.79 -5.29 -11.94
N VAL A 157 -8.57 -4.77 -11.87
CA VAL A 157 -7.34 -5.56 -12.00
C VAL A 157 -6.29 -5.07 -11.02
N PHE A 158 -5.70 -6.02 -10.31
CA PHE A 158 -4.46 -5.83 -9.56
C PHE A 158 -3.36 -6.71 -10.17
N LYS A 159 -2.17 -6.14 -10.35
CA LYS A 159 -0.98 -6.85 -10.82
C LYS A 159 0.25 -6.48 -9.99
N TYR A 160 1.23 -7.36 -9.99
CA TYR A 160 2.56 -7.10 -9.44
C TYR A 160 3.66 -7.46 -10.46
N GLY A 161 4.88 -7.04 -10.18
CA GLY A 161 6.08 -7.45 -10.90
C GLY A 161 7.33 -6.87 -10.26
N PHE A 162 8.45 -7.03 -10.95
CA PHE A 162 9.75 -6.48 -10.54
C PHE A 162 10.15 -5.36 -11.50
N GLN A 163 10.83 -4.33 -10.99
CA GLN A 163 11.22 -3.17 -11.80
C GLN A 163 12.31 -3.52 -12.83
N SER A 164 13.11 -4.55 -12.55
CA SER A 164 14.10 -5.10 -13.48
C SER A 164 13.48 -5.82 -14.68
N GLU A 165 12.17 -6.04 -14.69
CA GLU A 165 11.46 -6.83 -15.70
C GLU A 165 10.32 -6.04 -16.33
N THR A 166 9.96 -6.40 -17.56
CA THR A 166 8.79 -5.83 -18.25
C THR A 166 7.49 -6.59 -17.94
N THR A 167 7.59 -7.79 -17.37
CA THR A 167 6.46 -8.68 -17.08
C THR A 167 5.56 -8.12 -15.98
N TRP A 168 4.27 -8.39 -16.11
CA TRP A 168 3.25 -8.16 -15.08
C TRP A 168 2.51 -9.46 -14.79
N TYR A 169 2.37 -9.79 -13.52
CA TYR A 169 1.64 -10.96 -13.05
C TYR A 169 0.32 -10.51 -12.45
N ILE A 170 -0.79 -11.16 -12.83
CA ILE A 170 -2.09 -10.90 -12.23
C ILE A 170 -2.05 -11.36 -10.77
N PHE A 171 -2.60 -10.55 -9.88
CA PHE A 171 -2.67 -10.85 -8.45
C PHE A 171 -4.12 -10.87 -7.95
N ASN A 172 -4.28 -11.51 -6.81
CA ASN A 172 -5.49 -11.50 -5.99
C ASN A 172 -5.43 -10.25 -5.12
N ILE A 173 -6.55 -9.55 -4.89
CA ILE A 173 -6.50 -8.34 -4.06
C ILE A 173 -6.34 -8.66 -2.59
#